data_AF-A0A8B7TKU3-F1
#
_entry.id   AF-A0A8B7TKU3-F1
#
_cell.length_a   1.000
_cell.length_b   1.000
_cell.length_c   1.000
_cell.angle_alpha   90.00
_cell.angle_beta   90.00
_cell.angle_gamma   90.00
#
_symmetry.space_group_name_H-M   'P 1'
#
loop_
_entity.id
_entity.type
_entity.pdbx_description
1 polymer ?
#
loop_
_entity_poly.entity_id
_entity_poly.type
_entity_poly.pdbx_seq_one_letter_code
_entity_poly.pdbx_strand_id
1 'polypeptide(L)'
;IPEFSDGFWTGAQLACWTNSETPWSYFPKISIYLRDENSSQSFRITILPQLYIQPMMGAGLNYECYRFGVSPSTNALVIGATVMEGFYVVFDRAHKRVGFAASPCAETAGVPVSEISGPFSTDDIASNCVPAPALNEPILWIVSYALMSVCGVILLVLIVLLLVPFRCRHAPRDPEVVNDESSLVRHRWK
;
A
#
# COMPACT_ATOMS: atom_id res chain seq x y z
N ILE A 1 22.87 -5.88 -31.53
CA ILE A 1 21.90 -6.39 -30.53
C ILE A 1 20.64 -6.72 -31.31
N PRO A 2 20.04 -7.91 -31.15
CA PRO A 2 18.77 -8.23 -31.80
C PRO A 2 17.72 -7.19 -31.39
N GLU A 3 16.95 -6.68 -32.35
CA GLU A 3 15.88 -5.73 -32.06
C GLU A 3 14.63 -6.50 -31.65
N PHE A 4 14.20 -6.34 -30.41
CA PHE A 4 13.01 -7.01 -29.86
C PHE A 4 11.79 -6.11 -30.04
N SER A 5 10.66 -6.69 -30.44
CA SER A 5 9.41 -5.95 -30.56
C SER A 5 8.87 -5.53 -29.19
N ASP A 6 8.11 -4.43 -29.16
CA ASP A 6 7.36 -4.02 -27.95
C ASP A 6 6.39 -5.12 -27.46
N GLY A 7 5.89 -5.93 -28.40
CA GLY A 7 5.07 -7.10 -28.12
C GLY A 7 5.79 -8.14 -27.26
N PHE A 8 7.10 -8.33 -27.43
CA PHE A 8 7.87 -9.26 -26.61
C PHE A 8 7.96 -8.78 -25.15
N TRP A 9 8.28 -7.51 -24.93
CA TRP A 9 8.42 -6.91 -23.60
C TRP A 9 7.10 -6.85 -22.82
N THR A 10 5.99 -6.68 -23.53
CA THR A 10 4.64 -6.72 -22.94
C THR A 10 4.11 -8.13 -22.73
N GLY A 11 4.82 -9.16 -23.23
CA GLY A 11 4.39 -10.56 -23.20
C GLY A 11 3.30 -10.92 -24.21
N ALA A 12 2.96 -10.01 -25.13
CA ALA A 12 1.97 -10.22 -26.19
C ALA A 12 2.52 -11.02 -27.38
N GLN A 13 3.84 -11.06 -27.56
CA GLN A 13 4.52 -11.79 -28.64
C GLN A 13 5.65 -12.65 -28.08
N LEU A 14 5.98 -13.71 -28.82
CA LEU A 14 7.15 -14.55 -28.56
C LEU A 14 8.29 -14.13 -29.50
N ALA A 15 9.51 -14.32 -29.04
CA ALA A 15 10.71 -14.16 -29.87
C ALA A 15 11.31 -15.56 -30.11
N CYS A 16 11.59 -15.90 -31.37
CA CYS A 16 11.93 -17.27 -31.76
C CYS A 16 13.32 -17.35 -32.38
N TRP A 17 14.10 -18.34 -31.95
CA TRP A 17 15.45 -18.65 -32.44
C TRP A 17 15.45 -20.01 -33.11
N THR A 18 16.39 -20.24 -34.02
CA THR A 18 16.64 -21.58 -34.55
C THR A 18 17.21 -22.47 -33.44
N ASN A 19 16.87 -23.76 -33.43
CA ASN A 19 17.22 -24.71 -32.34
C ASN A 19 18.73 -24.82 -32.02
N SER A 20 19.62 -24.27 -32.85
CA SER A 20 21.06 -24.27 -32.62
C SER A 20 21.56 -23.13 -31.72
N GLU A 21 20.71 -22.13 -31.44
CA GLU A 21 21.11 -20.92 -30.71
C GLU A 21 20.17 -20.63 -29.54
N THR A 22 20.74 -20.19 -28.41
CA THR A 22 19.97 -19.73 -27.25
C THR A 22 20.09 -18.22 -27.08
N PRO A 23 19.00 -17.50 -26.77
CA PRO A 23 19.05 -16.05 -26.64
C PRO A 23 19.73 -15.56 -25.35
N TRP A 24 19.99 -16.43 -24.37
CA TRP A 24 20.38 -16.05 -23.01
C TRP A 24 21.64 -15.18 -22.93
N SER A 25 22.61 -15.34 -23.82
CA SER A 25 23.84 -14.52 -23.81
C SER A 25 23.62 -13.05 -24.17
N TYR A 26 22.50 -12.72 -24.80
CA TYR A 26 22.15 -11.32 -25.16
C TYR A 26 21.51 -10.55 -24.01
N PHE A 27 21.16 -11.24 -22.92
CA PHE A 27 20.36 -10.70 -21.84
C PHE A 27 21.21 -10.53 -20.56
N PRO A 28 20.97 -9.47 -19.78
CA PRO A 28 21.73 -9.21 -18.57
C PRO A 28 21.30 -10.12 -17.40
N LYS A 29 22.10 -10.16 -16.34
CA LYS A 29 21.63 -10.67 -15.06
C LYS A 29 20.74 -9.63 -14.38
N ILE A 30 19.70 -10.07 -13.65
CA ILE A 30 18.85 -9.19 -12.84
C ILE A 30 19.12 -9.48 -11.37
N SER A 31 19.47 -8.45 -10.60
CA SER A 31 19.75 -8.58 -9.16
C SER A 31 18.73 -7.79 -8.33
N ILE A 32 18.23 -8.41 -7.27
CA ILE A 32 17.32 -7.80 -6.29
C ILE A 32 18.04 -7.80 -4.95
N TYR A 33 18.27 -6.62 -4.39
CA TYR A 33 18.86 -6.44 -3.07
C TYR A 33 17.75 -6.46 -2.01
N LEU A 34 17.95 -7.27 -0.98
CA LEU A 34 17.05 -7.42 0.16
C LEU A 34 17.83 -7.05 1.42
N ARG A 35 17.18 -6.32 2.34
CA ARG A 35 17.80 -5.99 3.64
C ARG A 35 17.96 -7.27 4.45
N ASP A 36 19.12 -7.42 5.07
CA ASP A 36 19.40 -8.52 5.98
C ASP A 36 18.68 -8.30 7.34
N GLU A 37 18.70 -9.29 8.22
CA GLU A 37 18.25 -9.14 9.61
C GLU A 37 19.06 -8.06 10.34
N ASN A 38 20.34 -7.94 9.98
CA ASN A 38 21.13 -6.77 10.34
C ASN A 38 20.78 -5.61 9.41
N SER A 39 20.16 -4.56 9.96
CA SER A 39 19.66 -3.42 9.19
C SER A 39 20.72 -2.59 8.47
N SER A 40 22.00 -2.73 8.85
CA SER A 40 23.16 -2.11 8.18
C SER A 40 23.68 -2.93 6.98
N GLN A 41 23.08 -4.08 6.72
CA GLN A 41 23.51 -5.02 5.70
C GLN A 41 22.37 -5.41 4.77
N SER A 42 22.75 -5.84 3.58
CA SER A 42 21.88 -6.44 2.58
C SER A 42 22.57 -7.63 1.94
N PHE A 43 21.77 -8.49 1.33
CA PHE A 43 22.24 -9.51 0.40
C PHE A 43 21.48 -9.32 -0.91
N ARG A 44 22.02 -9.86 -2.01
CA ARG A 44 21.34 -9.85 -3.29
C ARG A 44 21.07 -11.25 -3.77
N ILE A 45 19.89 -11.43 -4.34
CA ILE A 45 19.53 -12.58 -5.16
C ILE A 45 19.62 -12.15 -6.63
N THR A 46 20.24 -12.97 -7.44
CA THR A 46 20.47 -12.68 -8.86
C THR A 46 19.89 -13.81 -9.68
N ILE A 47 19.02 -13.48 -10.63
CA ILE A 47 18.52 -14.42 -11.62
C ILE A 47 19.24 -14.23 -12.95
N LEU A 48 19.57 -15.33 -13.60
CA LEU A 48 20.15 -15.31 -14.94
C LEU A 48 19.03 -15.34 -16.00
N PRO A 49 19.34 -14.98 -17.27
CA PRO A 49 18.38 -14.95 -18.36
C PRO A 49 17.57 -16.23 -18.56
N GLN A 50 18.11 -17.40 -18.21
CA GLN A 50 17.43 -18.68 -18.29
C GLN A 50 16.09 -18.70 -17.53
N LEU A 51 16.01 -17.97 -16.41
CA LEU A 51 14.80 -17.94 -15.59
C LEU A 51 13.72 -17.01 -16.16
N TYR A 52 14.11 -15.84 -16.70
CA TYR A 52 13.16 -14.82 -17.16
C TYR A 52 13.00 -14.71 -18.68
N ILE A 53 13.82 -15.42 -19.46
CA ILE A 53 13.64 -15.66 -20.89
C ILE A 53 13.26 -17.12 -21.05
N GLN A 54 11.96 -17.36 -20.93
CA GLN A 54 11.41 -18.69 -20.71
C GLN A 54 11.09 -19.36 -22.04
N PRO A 55 11.59 -20.58 -22.29
CA PRO A 55 11.21 -21.34 -23.47
C PRO A 55 9.73 -21.74 -23.39
N MET A 56 9.04 -21.63 -24.52
CA MET A 56 7.66 -22.07 -24.69
C MET A 56 7.67 -23.36 -25.50
N MET A 57 7.06 -24.42 -24.98
CA MET A 57 6.88 -25.66 -25.73
C MET A 57 5.95 -25.41 -26.93
N GLY A 58 6.39 -25.76 -28.15
CA GLY A 58 5.48 -25.90 -29.30
C GLY A 58 5.76 -25.07 -30.55
N ALA A 59 6.97 -24.52 -30.74
CA ALA A 59 7.28 -23.69 -31.90
C ALA A 59 7.83 -24.45 -33.13
N GLY A 60 7.09 -25.42 -33.66
CA GLY A 60 7.49 -26.15 -34.87
C GLY A 60 8.81 -26.92 -34.74
N LEU A 61 9.19 -27.70 -35.76
CA LEU A 61 10.32 -28.65 -35.66
C LEU A 61 11.72 -27.98 -35.54
N ASN A 62 11.85 -26.69 -35.87
CA ASN A 62 13.16 -26.04 -36.08
C ASN A 62 13.41 -24.76 -35.27
N TYR A 63 12.43 -24.31 -34.49
CA TYR A 63 12.55 -23.08 -33.71
C TYR A 63 12.20 -23.32 -32.24
N GLU A 64 12.90 -22.62 -31.36
CA GLU A 64 12.50 -22.45 -29.97
C GLU A 64 12.05 -21.01 -29.78
N CYS A 65 10.82 -20.85 -29.29
CA CYS A 65 10.27 -19.55 -28.97
C CYS A 65 10.36 -19.29 -27.48
N TYR A 66 10.64 -18.05 -27.14
CA TYR A 66 10.83 -17.59 -25.79
C TYR A 66 9.84 -16.47 -25.48
N ARG A 67 9.39 -16.42 -24.23
CA ARG A 67 8.60 -15.31 -23.69
C ARG A 67 9.39 -14.55 -22.64
N PHE A 68 9.02 -13.28 -22.45
CA PHE A 68 9.55 -12.46 -21.36
C PHE A 68 8.76 -12.75 -20.06
N GLY A 69 9.47 -13.27 -19.05
CA GLY A 69 8.91 -13.72 -17.77
C GLY A 69 8.76 -12.63 -16.71
N VAL A 70 8.82 -11.35 -17.12
CA VAL A 70 8.59 -10.18 -16.27
C VAL A 70 7.42 -9.40 -16.85
N SER A 71 6.53 -8.91 -15.99
CA SER A 71 5.33 -8.20 -16.41
C SER A 71 5.12 -6.94 -15.57
N PRO A 72 4.54 -5.87 -16.16
CA PRO A 72 4.21 -4.68 -15.41
C PRO A 72 3.10 -4.95 -14.39
N SER A 73 3.14 -4.23 -13.28
CA SER A 73 2.14 -4.27 -12.21
C SER A 73 1.83 -2.87 -11.74
N THR A 74 0.56 -2.60 -11.43
CA THR A 74 0.10 -1.28 -11.00
C THR A 74 0.21 -1.05 -9.49
N ASN A 75 0.13 -2.13 -8.69
CA ASN A 75 -0.11 -2.03 -7.25
C ASN A 75 0.97 -2.69 -6.38
N ALA A 76 1.81 -3.54 -6.95
CA ALA A 76 2.75 -4.35 -6.17
C ALA A 76 3.97 -4.80 -6.97
N LEU A 77 5.09 -4.99 -6.26
CA LEU A 77 6.21 -5.78 -6.74
C LEU A 77 5.99 -7.23 -6.30
N VAL A 78 5.84 -8.14 -7.27
CA VAL A 78 5.57 -9.56 -7.01
C VAL A 78 6.78 -10.38 -7.40
N ILE A 79 7.42 -11.00 -6.42
CA ILE A 79 8.46 -12.02 -6.65
C ILE A 79 7.75 -13.34 -6.95
N GLY A 80 7.48 -13.59 -8.23
CA GLY A 80 6.74 -14.77 -8.71
C GLY A 80 7.62 -16.00 -8.94
N ALA A 81 7.02 -17.03 -9.55
CA ALA A 81 7.67 -18.30 -9.86
C ALA A 81 8.97 -18.14 -10.65
N THR A 82 8.99 -17.24 -11.65
CA THR A 82 10.18 -16.87 -12.43
C THR A 82 11.43 -16.63 -11.57
N VAL A 83 11.27 -15.98 -10.41
CA VAL A 83 12.38 -15.73 -9.50
C VAL A 83 12.56 -16.91 -8.54
N MET A 84 11.47 -17.42 -7.97
CA MET A 84 11.51 -18.46 -6.94
C MET A 84 12.07 -19.79 -7.45
N GLU A 85 11.91 -20.11 -8.73
CA GLU A 85 12.49 -21.32 -9.35
C GLU A 85 14.03 -21.35 -9.23
N GLY A 86 14.67 -20.18 -9.14
CA GLY A 86 16.11 -20.07 -8.93
C GLY A 86 16.58 -20.41 -7.52
N PHE A 87 15.71 -20.45 -6.52
CA PHE A 87 16.14 -20.45 -5.11
C PHE A 87 15.38 -21.46 -4.26
N TYR A 88 16.05 -21.95 -3.22
CA TYR A 88 15.37 -22.58 -2.10
C TYR A 88 14.86 -21.47 -1.17
N VAL A 89 13.52 -21.33 -1.09
CA VAL A 89 12.86 -20.26 -0.34
C VAL A 89 12.28 -20.79 0.97
N VAL A 90 12.62 -20.16 2.08
CA VAL A 90 12.17 -20.55 3.42
C VAL A 90 11.24 -19.49 3.99
N PHE A 91 9.99 -19.87 4.23
CA PHE A 91 9.00 -19.01 4.89
C PHE A 91 9.00 -19.25 6.40
N ASP A 92 9.93 -18.62 7.11
CA ASP A 92 10.06 -18.74 8.57
C ASP A 92 9.08 -17.79 9.27
N ARG A 93 7.84 -18.26 9.38
CA ARG A 93 6.74 -17.53 10.03
C ARG A 93 6.96 -17.33 11.52
N ALA A 94 7.67 -18.23 12.20
CA ALA A 94 7.95 -18.14 13.63
C ALA A 94 8.86 -16.94 13.95
N HIS A 95 9.85 -16.69 13.08
CA HIS A 95 10.78 -15.57 13.22
C HIS A 95 10.46 -14.37 12.30
N LYS A 96 9.30 -14.38 11.62
CA LYS A 96 8.82 -13.29 10.74
C LYS A 96 9.82 -12.90 9.63
N ARG A 97 10.47 -13.89 9.03
CA ARG A 97 11.50 -13.68 8.00
C ARG A 97 11.31 -14.61 6.81
N VAL A 98 11.93 -14.25 5.69
CA VAL A 98 11.99 -15.08 4.48
C VAL A 98 13.45 -15.31 4.14
N GLY A 99 13.87 -16.56 4.06
CA GLY A 99 15.23 -16.96 3.70
C GLY A 99 15.33 -17.36 2.23
N PHE A 100 16.49 -17.10 1.64
CA PHE A 100 16.85 -17.53 0.29
C PHE A 100 18.18 -18.29 0.34
N ALA A 101 18.27 -19.37 -0.42
CA ALA A 101 19.52 -20.10 -0.67
C ALA A 101 19.58 -20.52 -2.14
N ALA A 102 20.79 -20.74 -2.66
CA ALA A 102 20.98 -21.30 -3.98
C ALA A 102 20.29 -22.68 -4.08
N SER A 103 19.51 -22.89 -5.14
CA SER A 103 18.83 -24.16 -5.37
C SER A 103 19.69 -25.06 -6.27
N PRO A 104 20.11 -26.26 -5.83
CA PRO A 104 20.86 -27.19 -6.68
C PRO A 104 20.00 -27.78 -7.81
N CYS A 105 18.67 -27.67 -7.71
CA CYS A 105 17.76 -28.09 -8.79
C CYS A 105 17.62 -27.02 -9.88
N ALA A 106 18.06 -25.79 -9.61
CA ALA A 106 17.96 -24.67 -10.53
C ALA A 106 19.22 -24.58 -11.39
N GLU A 107 19.34 -25.52 -12.33
CA GLU A 107 20.47 -25.59 -13.25
C GLU A 107 19.99 -25.83 -14.68
N THR A 108 20.71 -25.28 -15.65
CA THR A 108 20.51 -25.58 -17.07
C THR A 108 21.83 -26.07 -17.63
N ALA A 109 21.84 -27.30 -18.15
CA ALA A 109 23.06 -27.99 -18.61
C ALA A 109 24.17 -28.04 -17.54
N GLY A 110 23.81 -28.22 -16.28
CA GLY A 110 24.76 -28.31 -15.15
C GLY A 110 25.38 -26.97 -14.73
N VAL A 111 24.85 -25.85 -15.23
CA VAL A 111 25.25 -24.50 -14.84
C VAL A 111 24.13 -23.87 -14.02
N PRO A 112 24.41 -23.26 -12.85
CA PRO A 112 23.39 -22.61 -12.03
C PRO A 112 22.75 -21.45 -12.79
N VAL A 113 21.42 -21.31 -12.65
CA VAL A 113 20.65 -20.21 -13.26
C VAL A 113 20.33 -19.07 -12.29
N SER A 114 20.91 -19.11 -11.10
CA SER A 114 20.75 -18.11 -10.05
C SER A 114 22.03 -17.98 -9.20
N GLU A 115 22.19 -16.83 -8.57
CA GLU A 115 23.30 -16.54 -7.67
C GLU A 115 22.77 -15.83 -6.41
N ILE A 116 23.41 -16.06 -5.27
CA ILE A 116 23.15 -15.33 -4.03
C ILE A 116 24.49 -14.87 -3.46
N SER A 117 24.56 -13.60 -3.03
CA SER A 117 25.80 -13.02 -2.49
C SER A 117 25.50 -11.96 -1.45
N GLY A 118 26.42 -11.78 -0.50
CA GLY A 118 26.34 -10.82 0.60
C GLY A 118 27.36 -11.16 1.70
N PRO A 119 27.47 -10.30 2.74
CA PRO A 119 26.70 -9.08 2.93
C PRO A 119 27.27 -7.87 2.16
N PHE A 120 26.42 -6.89 1.86
CA PHE A 120 26.77 -5.56 1.36
C PHE A 120 26.32 -4.50 2.37
N SER A 121 27.11 -3.44 2.57
CA SER A 121 26.70 -2.32 3.43
C SER A 121 25.48 -1.60 2.84
N THR A 122 24.59 -1.11 3.70
CA THR A 122 23.44 -0.27 3.33
C THR A 122 23.51 1.13 3.95
N ASP A 123 24.71 1.59 4.33
CA ASP A 123 24.91 2.88 4.99
C ASP A 123 24.52 4.08 4.10
N ASP A 124 24.54 3.89 2.79
CA ASP A 124 24.21 4.86 1.75
C ASP A 124 22.73 4.86 1.33
N ILE A 125 21.91 3.97 1.92
CA ILE A 125 20.49 3.78 1.56
C ILE A 125 19.59 4.24 2.71
N ALA A 126 18.36 4.66 2.38
CA ALA A 126 17.34 4.98 3.38
C ALA A 126 17.16 3.84 4.39
N SER A 127 16.94 4.17 5.66
CA SER A 127 16.75 3.18 6.73
C SER A 127 15.49 2.32 6.52
N ASN A 128 14.47 2.87 5.85
CA ASN A 128 13.27 2.16 5.45
C ASN A 128 12.91 2.50 4.00
N CYS A 129 12.83 1.47 3.16
CA CYS A 129 12.45 1.59 1.74
C CYS A 129 10.96 1.27 1.49
N VAL A 130 10.23 0.86 2.53
CA VAL A 130 8.78 0.68 2.46
C VAL A 130 8.16 2.05 2.76
N PRO A 131 7.44 2.66 1.80
CA PRO A 131 6.76 3.90 2.07
C PRO A 131 5.84 3.70 3.27
N ALA A 132 5.86 4.67 4.19
CA ALA A 132 4.89 4.67 5.27
C ALA A 132 3.50 4.54 4.64
N PRO A 133 2.61 3.67 5.16
CA PRO A 133 1.24 3.65 4.69
C PRO A 133 0.74 5.08 4.77
N ALA A 134 0.29 5.63 3.63
CA ALA A 134 -0.35 6.94 3.62
C ALA A 134 -1.36 6.93 4.75
N LEU A 135 -1.25 7.87 5.70
CA LEU A 135 -2.13 7.99 6.86
C LEU A 135 -3.54 7.71 6.38
N ASN A 136 -4.02 6.53 6.75
CA ASN A 136 -5.09 5.85 6.04
C ASN A 136 -6.26 6.85 5.98
N GLU A 137 -6.70 7.23 4.77
CA GLU A 137 -7.95 7.96 4.51
C GLU A 137 -9.01 7.70 5.60
N PRO A 138 -9.34 6.44 5.99
CA PRO A 138 -10.37 6.17 7.00
C PRO A 138 -10.16 6.83 8.38
N ILE A 139 -8.92 7.13 8.81
CA ILE A 139 -8.68 7.80 10.09
C ILE A 139 -9.18 9.24 10.04
N LEU A 140 -8.99 9.92 8.91
CA LEU A 140 -9.48 11.29 8.71
C LEU A 140 -11.01 11.35 8.70
N TRP A 141 -11.65 10.37 8.08
CA TRP A 141 -13.11 10.21 8.12
C TRP A 141 -13.63 9.93 9.54
N ILE A 142 -12.95 9.07 10.30
CA ILE A 142 -13.31 8.77 11.70
C ILE A 142 -13.22 10.04 12.57
N VAL A 143 -12.14 10.82 12.44
CA VAL A 143 -11.97 12.08 13.18
C VAL A 143 -13.03 13.11 12.78
N SER A 144 -13.35 13.22 11.49
CA SER A 144 -14.39 14.13 10.98
C SER A 144 -15.79 13.77 11.49
N TYR A 145 -16.19 12.49 11.43
CA TYR A 145 -17.48 12.04 11.94
C TYR A 145 -17.61 12.21 13.46
N ALA A 146 -16.53 11.97 14.21
CA ALA A 146 -16.50 12.21 15.65
C ALA A 146 -16.72 13.70 15.97
N LEU A 147 -16.01 14.60 15.29
CA LEU A 147 -16.17 16.05 15.46
C LEU A 147 -17.59 16.52 15.10
N MET A 148 -18.14 16.07 13.98
CA MET A 148 -19.51 16.41 13.59
C MET A 148 -20.55 15.93 14.61
N SER A 149 -20.38 14.72 15.16
CA SER A 149 -21.27 14.18 16.18
C SER A 149 -21.22 15.02 17.47
N VAL A 150 -20.03 15.37 17.94
CA VAL A 150 -19.86 16.20 19.14
C VAL A 150 -20.49 17.58 18.95
N CYS A 151 -20.23 18.23 17.80
CA CYS A 151 -20.85 19.52 17.47
C CYS A 151 -22.39 19.42 17.40
N GLY A 152 -22.92 18.36 16.78
CA GLY A 152 -24.36 18.13 16.68
C GLY A 152 -25.03 17.95 18.04
N VAL A 153 -24.40 17.20 18.96
CA VAL A 153 -24.90 17.01 20.33
C VAL A 153 -24.90 18.33 21.09
N ILE A 154 -23.84 19.13 21.00
CA ILE A 154 -23.76 20.44 21.67
C ILE A 154 -24.86 21.36 21.16
N LEU A 155 -25.05 21.46 19.84
CA LEU A 155 -26.11 22.28 19.24
C LEU A 155 -27.50 21.82 19.68
N LEU A 156 -27.75 20.51 19.72
CA LEU A 156 -29.03 19.95 20.17
C LEU A 156 -29.31 20.31 21.62
N VAL A 157 -28.33 20.18 22.51
CA VAL A 157 -28.46 20.57 23.92
C VAL A 157 -28.79 22.06 24.05
N LEU A 158 -28.10 22.93 23.30
CA LEU A 158 -28.38 24.37 23.29
C LEU A 158 -29.81 24.68 22.81
N ILE A 159 -30.29 23.99 21.76
CA ILE A 159 -31.66 24.15 21.25
C ILE A 159 -32.69 23.73 22.31
N VAL A 160 -32.49 22.58 22.97
CA VAL A 160 -33.38 22.12 24.04
C VAL A 160 -33.43 23.15 25.18
N LEU A 161 -32.28 23.67 25.61
CA LEU A 161 -32.19 24.70 26.65
C LEU A 161 -32.87 26.01 26.26
N LEU A 162 -32.95 26.36 24.97
CA LEU A 162 -33.66 27.55 24.49
C LEU A 162 -35.18 27.33 24.36
N LEU A 163 -35.63 26.10 24.06
CA LEU A 163 -37.05 25.79 23.89
C LEU A 163 -37.78 25.51 25.22
N VAL A 164 -37.09 24.98 26.22
CA VAL A 164 -37.64 24.72 27.58
C VAL A 164 -38.12 26.00 28.31
N PRO A 165 -37.42 27.15 28.31
CA PRO A 165 -37.89 28.37 28.98
C PRO A 165 -39.11 29.02 28.28
N PHE A 166 -39.35 28.72 26.99
CA PHE A 166 -40.55 29.19 26.29
C PHE A 166 -41.82 28.42 26.69
N ARG A 167 -41.71 27.18 27.17
CA ARG A 167 -42.88 26.38 27.58
C ARG A 167 -43.34 26.62 29.01
N CYS A 168 -42.49 27.18 29.89
CA CYS A 168 -42.88 27.52 31.27
C CYS A 168 -43.35 28.97 31.46
N ARG A 169 -43.28 29.83 30.43
CA ARG A 169 -43.63 31.27 30.53
C ARG A 169 -44.98 31.65 29.87
N HIS A 170 -45.78 30.66 29.47
CA HIS A 170 -47.15 30.85 28.96
C HIS A 170 -48.21 30.13 29.81
N ALA A 171 -48.14 30.32 31.13
CA ALA A 171 -49.29 30.11 32.00
C ALA A 171 -49.62 31.46 32.66
N PRO A 172 -50.69 32.17 32.26
CA PRO A 172 -51.11 33.38 32.97
C PRO A 172 -51.80 32.95 34.27
N ARG A 173 -51.25 33.41 35.39
CA ARG A 173 -51.86 33.32 36.72
C ARG A 173 -51.92 34.74 37.27
N ASP A 174 -53.08 35.38 37.15
CA ASP A 174 -53.53 36.42 38.10
C ASP A 174 -53.54 35.82 39.52
N PRO A 175 -53.39 36.58 40.62
CA PRO A 175 -53.79 37.99 40.79
C PRO A 175 -52.79 38.87 41.57
N GLU A 176 -52.82 40.20 41.42
CA GLU A 176 -52.41 41.10 42.52
C GLU A 176 -53.28 42.36 42.58
N VAL A 177 -53.86 42.53 43.77
CA VAL A 177 -54.66 43.65 44.24
C VAL A 177 -53.74 44.87 44.39
N VAL A 178 -53.96 45.91 43.58
CA VAL A 178 -53.28 47.20 43.71
C VAL A 178 -54.13 48.11 44.60
N ASN A 179 -53.50 48.54 45.71
CA ASN A 179 -54.05 49.37 46.77
C ASN A 179 -53.83 50.86 46.42
N ASP A 180 -54.87 51.55 45.95
CA ASP A 180 -54.84 52.99 45.65
C ASP A 180 -55.13 53.83 46.91
N GLU A 181 -54.10 54.04 47.73
CA GLU A 181 -54.09 55.05 48.80
C GLU A 181 -53.18 56.21 48.40
N SER A 182 -53.71 57.13 47.59
CA SER A 182 -53.09 58.44 47.36
C SER A 182 -54.14 59.55 47.41
N SER A 183 -54.78 59.71 48.56
CA SER A 183 -55.43 60.96 48.95
C SER A 183 -54.47 61.72 49.87
N LEU A 184 -53.98 62.90 49.44
CA LEU A 184 -53.51 64.01 50.27
C LEU A 184 -52.78 65.06 49.41
N VAL A 185 -53.55 65.90 48.71
CA VAL A 185 -53.13 67.29 48.47
C VAL A 185 -54.34 68.19 48.70
N ARG A 186 -54.44 68.69 49.93
CA ARG A 186 -55.23 69.87 50.26
C ARG A 186 -54.52 71.08 49.66
N HIS A 187 -55.12 71.73 48.68
CA HIS A 187 -54.89 73.16 48.48
C HIS A 187 -56.20 73.93 48.54
N ARG A 188 -56.21 74.84 49.52
CA ARG A 188 -57.25 75.75 49.94
C ARG A 188 -56.97 77.09 49.24
N TRP A 189 -57.90 77.62 48.45
CA TRP A 189 -57.89 79.03 48.03
C TRP A 189 -59.30 79.61 48.10
N LYS A 190 -59.32 80.89 48.46
CA LYS A 190 -60.44 81.79 48.76
C LYS A 190 -61.37 82.02 47.59
#